data_AF-A0A0B1SEW7-F1
#
_entry.id   AF-A0A0B1SEW7-F1
#
_cell.length_a   1.000
_cell.length_b   1.000
_cell.length_c   1.000
_cell.angle_alpha   90.00
_cell.angle_beta   90.00
_cell.angle_gamma   90.00
#
_symmetry.space_group_name_H-M   'P 1'
#
loop_
_entity.id
_entity.type
_entity.pdbx_description
1 polymer ?
#
loop_
_entity_poly.entity_id
_entity_poly.type
_entity_poly.pdbx_seq_one_letter_code
_entity_poly.pdbx_strand_id
1 'polypeptide(L)'
;MENGPPEDPPSVFEDSNLSAESIESDSNHCPPSETTLPAPEGESTTNDIAENTQSSGVLPHVSSTPRSLARVITADVTHRQIEVKDLIEYEWPIKSGDKYFLQEQVGDLLDIKSFSRKFPDMYRRKVEKVERDWLCSTYNIHQTMNETQLRDLCAMRSVEIHDLMASEYPSIYQEFQKITAERLKAVMAEQAKEMEAIKNDAKKLAELREKAIKSASEFNRELQQVKKLERQHYWDVQTSVC
;
A
#
# COMPACT_ATOMS: atom_id res chain seq x y z
N MET A 1 71.33 10.53 -29.78
CA MET A 1 70.73 11.00 -28.51
C MET A 1 69.22 10.80 -28.61
N GLU A 2 68.52 10.85 -27.48
CA GLU A 2 67.20 10.21 -27.31
C GLU A 2 66.09 10.76 -28.21
N ASN A 3 65.12 9.90 -28.53
CA ASN A 3 63.91 10.29 -29.28
C ASN A 3 62.88 10.90 -28.32
N GLY A 4 62.10 11.88 -28.80
CA GLY A 4 60.91 12.34 -28.10
C GLY A 4 59.78 11.29 -28.10
N PRO A 5 58.89 11.29 -27.09
CA PRO A 5 57.73 10.41 -27.07
C PRO A 5 56.66 10.83 -28.11
N PRO A 6 55.86 9.89 -28.64
CA PRO A 6 54.80 10.18 -29.62
C PRO A 6 53.49 10.66 -28.95
N GLU A 7 52.60 11.25 -29.74
CA GLU A 7 51.29 11.78 -29.32
C GLU A 7 50.15 10.74 -29.48
N ASP A 8 49.21 10.77 -28.53
CA ASP A 8 47.77 10.42 -28.52
C ASP A 8 47.21 9.18 -29.26
N PRO A 9 46.14 8.58 -28.67
CA PRO A 9 44.80 8.91 -29.14
C PRO A 9 43.81 9.33 -28.02
N PRO A 10 42.71 10.04 -28.34
CA PRO A 10 41.85 10.69 -27.35
C PRO A 10 40.94 9.73 -26.57
N SER A 11 40.68 10.07 -25.31
CA SER A 11 39.65 9.44 -24.48
C SER A 11 38.25 9.88 -24.94
N VAL A 12 37.60 9.06 -25.77
CA VAL A 12 36.20 9.25 -26.14
C VAL A 12 35.27 9.13 -24.94
N PHE A 13 34.23 9.98 -24.91
CA PHE A 13 33.12 9.89 -23.95
C PHE A 13 32.10 8.86 -24.43
N GLU A 14 31.60 8.02 -23.51
CA GLU A 14 30.32 7.31 -23.67
C GLU A 14 29.47 7.45 -22.40
N ASP A 15 28.74 8.55 -22.30
CA ASP A 15 27.70 8.74 -21.28
C ASP A 15 26.57 7.72 -21.50
N SER A 16 26.48 6.74 -20.60
CA SER A 16 25.46 5.68 -20.63
C SER A 16 24.07 6.21 -20.25
N ASN A 17 23.42 6.88 -21.20
CA ASN A 17 22.02 7.30 -21.11
C ASN A 17 21.08 6.09 -21.16
N LEU A 18 20.63 5.63 -19.99
CA LEU A 18 19.50 4.70 -19.87
C LEU A 18 18.18 5.49 -19.84
N SER A 19 17.72 5.90 -21.02
CA SER A 19 16.36 6.43 -21.21
C SER A 19 15.33 5.30 -21.26
N ALA A 20 14.08 5.61 -20.91
CA ALA A 20 12.98 4.66 -20.93
C ALA A 20 12.46 4.40 -22.34
N GLU A 21 12.00 3.18 -22.61
CA GLU A 21 11.09 2.88 -23.71
C GLU A 21 9.67 2.65 -23.18
N SER A 22 8.73 3.46 -23.65
CA SER A 22 7.31 3.21 -23.52
C SER A 22 6.87 2.24 -24.61
N ILE A 23 6.16 1.17 -24.27
CA ILE A 23 5.48 0.33 -25.27
C ILE A 23 4.03 0.78 -25.44
N GLU A 24 3.75 1.45 -26.55
CA GLU A 24 2.39 1.64 -27.04
C GLU A 24 1.82 0.32 -27.57
N SER A 25 0.51 0.14 -27.49
CA SER A 25 -0.22 -0.91 -28.21
C SER A 25 -1.66 -0.47 -28.40
N ASP A 26 -1.96 0.01 -29.61
CA ASP A 26 -3.25 0.58 -30.00
C ASP A 26 -4.14 -0.47 -30.68
N SER A 27 -5.45 -0.21 -30.64
CA SER A 27 -6.48 -0.68 -31.57
C SER A 27 -6.83 -2.18 -31.60
N ASN A 28 -8.09 -2.44 -31.27
CA ASN A 28 -9.07 -2.75 -32.31
C ASN A 28 -10.52 -2.46 -31.87
N HIS A 29 -11.37 -2.06 -32.81
CA HIS A 29 -12.77 -1.67 -32.58
C HIS A 29 -13.67 -2.29 -33.67
N CYS A 30 -14.78 -2.93 -33.29
CA CYS A 30 -16.15 -2.52 -33.69
C CYS A 30 -17.25 -3.56 -33.32
N PRO A 31 -18.54 -3.15 -33.26
CA PRO A 31 -19.72 -3.98 -32.91
C PRO A 31 -20.44 -4.49 -34.20
N PRO A 32 -21.76 -4.84 -34.28
CA PRO A 32 -22.84 -4.94 -33.28
C PRO A 32 -23.80 -6.17 -33.40
N SER A 33 -24.84 -6.26 -32.53
CA SER A 33 -26.25 -6.51 -32.95
C SER A 33 -27.28 -6.40 -31.80
N GLU A 34 -28.43 -5.80 -32.12
CA GLU A 34 -29.59 -5.40 -31.30
C GLU A 34 -30.54 -6.52 -30.77
N THR A 35 -31.60 -6.08 -30.06
CA THR A 35 -33.02 -6.54 -30.17
C THR A 35 -33.65 -7.35 -29.00
N THR A 36 -34.36 -6.60 -28.13
CA THR A 36 -35.75 -6.85 -27.65
C THR A 36 -36.05 -7.65 -26.35
N LEU A 37 -37.00 -7.09 -25.58
CA LEU A 37 -37.67 -7.62 -24.37
C LEU A 37 -38.98 -8.38 -24.75
N PRO A 38 -39.58 -9.20 -23.86
CA PRO A 38 -40.67 -8.64 -23.01
C PRO A 38 -40.84 -9.28 -21.61
N ALA A 39 -41.59 -8.59 -20.74
CA ALA A 39 -42.26 -9.14 -19.54
C ALA A 39 -43.76 -9.43 -19.85
N PRO A 40 -44.58 -10.01 -18.92
CA PRO A 40 -45.18 -9.29 -17.77
C PRO A 40 -45.17 -10.19 -16.48
N GLU A 41 -46.06 -10.21 -15.45
CA GLU A 41 -47.38 -9.61 -15.13
C GLU A 41 -47.67 -9.66 -13.59
N GLY A 42 -48.66 -8.92 -13.09
CA GLY A 42 -49.26 -9.04 -11.72
C GLY A 42 -48.65 -8.13 -10.64
N GLU A 43 -49.33 -7.12 -10.06
CA GLU A 43 -50.57 -7.09 -9.24
C GLU A 43 -50.45 -7.79 -7.86
N SER A 44 -50.96 -7.28 -6.71
CA SER A 44 -51.76 -6.07 -6.36
C SER A 44 -51.50 -5.73 -4.86
N THR A 45 -51.38 -4.48 -4.35
CA THR A 45 -52.37 -3.37 -4.16
C THR A 45 -52.98 -3.29 -2.73
N THR A 46 -52.79 -2.13 -2.06
CA THR A 46 -53.54 -1.48 -0.92
C THR A 46 -53.58 -2.04 0.53
N ASN A 47 -53.20 -1.14 1.46
CA ASN A 47 -53.94 -0.69 2.69
C ASN A 47 -54.13 -1.64 3.92
N ASP A 48 -54.51 -1.18 5.14
CA ASP A 48 -54.99 0.14 5.64
C ASP A 48 -54.59 0.43 7.14
N ILE A 49 -55.06 1.56 7.72
CA ILE A 49 -54.73 2.09 9.07
C ILE A 49 -55.95 2.05 10.04
N ALA A 50 -55.76 1.72 11.35
CA ALA A 50 -56.63 2.16 12.48
C ALA A 50 -56.04 1.90 13.90
N GLU A 51 -56.51 2.65 14.91
CA GLU A 51 -56.19 2.54 16.35
C GLU A 51 -57.37 1.96 17.18
N ASN A 52 -57.14 1.40 18.39
CA ASN A 52 -58.06 1.60 19.54
C ASN A 52 -57.54 1.22 20.97
N THR A 53 -57.35 2.23 21.83
CA THR A 53 -57.87 2.42 23.22
C THR A 53 -58.05 1.26 24.25
N GLN A 54 -57.24 1.33 25.33
CA GLN A 54 -57.48 1.09 26.79
C GLN A 54 -58.04 -0.24 27.37
N SER A 55 -57.41 -0.69 28.47
CA SER A 55 -58.07 -1.10 29.74
C SER A 55 -57.07 -1.07 30.93
N SER A 56 -57.56 -1.15 32.18
CA SER A 56 -56.81 -0.83 33.41
C SER A 56 -56.43 -2.03 34.30
N GLY A 57 -55.32 -1.91 35.04
CA GLY A 57 -54.87 -2.85 36.08
C GLY A 57 -53.93 -2.16 37.10
N VAL A 58 -53.88 -2.63 38.36
CA VAL A 58 -53.39 -1.83 39.50
C VAL A 58 -52.29 -2.54 40.33
N LEU A 59 -51.09 -1.92 40.35
CA LEU A 59 -50.00 -2.09 41.34
C LEU A 59 -49.30 -3.48 41.40
N PRO A 60 -48.06 -3.62 41.99
CA PRO A 60 -47.40 -2.72 42.94
C PRO A 60 -46.02 -2.17 42.58
N HIS A 61 -45.57 -1.27 43.46
CA HIS A 61 -44.32 -0.52 43.48
C HIS A 61 -43.05 -1.40 43.42
N VAL A 62 -42.24 -1.18 42.39
CA VAL A 62 -40.79 -1.45 42.36
C VAL A 62 -40.06 -0.10 42.36
N SER A 63 -39.06 0.04 43.24
CA SER A 63 -38.31 1.28 43.41
C SER A 63 -37.38 1.55 42.22
N SER A 64 -37.87 2.33 41.27
CA SER A 64 -37.12 2.82 40.10
C SER A 64 -36.04 3.82 40.54
N THR A 65 -34.96 3.32 41.13
CA THR A 65 -33.71 4.07 41.22
C THR A 65 -33.15 4.22 39.81
N PRO A 66 -33.04 5.44 39.26
CA PRO A 66 -32.27 5.62 38.05
C PRO A 66 -30.80 5.39 38.43
N ARG A 67 -30.31 4.15 38.22
CA ARG A 67 -28.87 3.92 38.09
C ARG A 67 -28.44 4.74 36.90
N SER A 68 -27.92 5.93 37.19
CA SER A 68 -27.42 6.86 36.19
C SER A 68 -26.22 6.21 35.51
N LEU A 69 -26.52 5.47 34.43
CA LEU A 69 -25.57 5.16 33.36
C LEU A 69 -25.35 6.43 32.52
N ALA A 70 -25.00 7.52 33.22
CA ALA A 70 -23.93 8.38 32.79
C ALA A 70 -22.69 7.50 32.64
N ARG A 71 -22.62 6.79 31.51
CA ARG A 71 -21.35 6.37 30.93
C ARG A 71 -20.52 7.65 30.92
N VAL A 72 -19.38 7.62 31.60
CA VAL A 72 -18.40 8.68 31.43
C VAL A 72 -18.02 8.62 29.96
N ILE A 73 -18.57 9.55 29.18
CA ILE A 73 -18.07 9.84 27.84
C ILE A 73 -16.73 10.49 28.12
N THR A 74 -15.68 9.67 28.22
CA THR A 74 -14.34 10.21 28.30
C THR A 74 -14.13 10.96 27.01
N ALA A 75 -13.87 12.27 27.13
CA ALA A 75 -13.68 13.15 25.99
C ALA A 75 -12.25 12.96 25.43
N ASP A 76 -11.83 11.71 25.29
CA ASP A 76 -10.59 11.24 24.66
C ASP A 76 -10.74 11.32 23.13
N VAL A 77 -11.38 12.40 22.69
CA VAL A 77 -11.79 12.70 21.33
C VAL A 77 -10.86 13.80 20.84
N THR A 78 -9.59 13.43 20.70
CA THR A 78 -8.66 14.18 19.88
C THR A 78 -9.07 14.02 18.42
N HIS A 79 -10.13 14.73 18.01
CA HIS A 79 -10.50 14.95 16.60
C HIS A 79 -9.43 15.82 15.93
N ARG A 80 -8.21 15.27 15.82
CA ARG A 80 -7.18 15.81 14.95
C ARG A 80 -7.63 15.53 13.52
N GLN A 81 -7.93 16.58 12.78
CA GLN A 81 -8.18 16.47 11.34
C GLN A 81 -6.96 15.85 10.67
N ILE A 82 -7.19 14.82 9.87
CA ILE A 82 -6.14 14.11 9.14
C ILE A 82 -5.78 14.96 7.93
N GLU A 83 -4.55 15.47 7.90
CA GLU A 83 -4.04 16.25 6.78
C GLU A 83 -3.42 15.32 5.72
N VAL A 84 -3.16 15.84 4.53
CA VAL A 84 -2.54 15.08 3.42
C VAL A 84 -1.20 14.44 3.83
N LYS A 85 -0.46 15.08 4.73
CA LYS A 85 0.80 14.56 5.30
C LYS A 85 0.60 13.36 6.23
N ASP A 86 -0.57 13.20 6.84
CA ASP A 86 -0.84 12.12 7.79
C ASP A 86 -1.34 10.85 7.10
N LEU A 87 -1.70 10.93 5.81
CA LEU A 87 -2.10 9.80 5.01
C LEU A 87 -0.92 8.83 4.80
N ILE A 88 -1.13 7.55 5.14
CA ILE A 88 -0.13 6.49 5.06
C ILE A 88 -0.43 5.60 3.85
N GLU A 89 0.41 5.69 2.83
CA GLU A 89 0.55 4.62 1.85
C GLU A 89 1.53 3.57 2.42
N TYR A 90 1.09 2.31 2.54
CA TYR A 90 1.92 1.21 3.02
C TYR A 90 1.79 -0.03 2.13
N GLU A 91 2.76 -0.93 2.21
CA GLU A 91 2.80 -2.16 1.42
C GLU A 91 2.47 -3.38 2.30
N TRP A 92 1.55 -4.24 1.88
CA TRP A 92 1.17 -5.42 2.66
C TRP A 92 0.64 -6.59 1.80
N PRO A 93 1.22 -7.81 1.88
CA PRO A 93 2.39 -8.18 2.68
C PRO A 93 3.67 -7.44 2.30
N ILE A 94 4.64 -7.40 3.22
CA ILE A 94 5.92 -6.72 3.01
C ILE A 94 6.68 -7.41 1.85
N LYS A 95 7.04 -6.65 0.80
CA LYS A 95 7.62 -7.13 -0.47
C LYS A 95 6.65 -7.85 -1.41
N SER A 96 5.33 -7.62 -1.28
CA SER A 96 4.31 -8.04 -2.26
C SER A 96 4.21 -7.07 -3.44
N GLY A 97 4.62 -5.81 -3.26
CA GLY A 97 4.34 -4.70 -4.20
C GLY A 97 2.90 -4.15 -4.09
N ASP A 98 1.96 -4.91 -3.52
CA ASP A 98 0.60 -4.45 -3.23
C ASP A 98 0.58 -3.37 -2.15
N LYS A 99 0.23 -2.14 -2.58
CA LYS A 99 0.07 -0.99 -1.69
C LYS A 99 -1.38 -0.71 -1.30
N TYR A 100 -1.56 -0.20 -0.09
CA TYR A 100 -2.85 0.11 0.52
C TYR A 100 -2.84 1.45 1.25
N PHE A 101 -4.03 2.04 1.39
CA PHE A 101 -4.34 3.12 2.32
C PHE A 101 -5.35 2.65 3.37
N LEU A 102 -5.38 3.32 4.53
CA LEU A 102 -6.43 3.13 5.53
C LEU A 102 -7.67 3.95 5.16
N GLN A 103 -8.81 3.28 5.00
CA GLN A 103 -10.11 3.85 4.65
C GLN A 103 -10.48 5.02 5.56
N GLU A 104 -10.21 4.88 6.85
CA GLU A 104 -10.54 5.88 7.86
C GLU A 104 -9.74 7.18 7.65
N GLN A 105 -8.45 7.07 7.28
CA GLN A 105 -7.63 8.25 6.96
C GLN A 105 -8.09 8.96 5.69
N VAL A 106 -8.43 8.21 4.65
CA VAL A 106 -8.95 8.78 3.39
C VAL A 106 -10.34 9.38 3.60
N GLY A 107 -11.17 8.77 4.45
CA GLY A 107 -12.50 9.25 4.80
C GLY A 107 -12.48 10.59 5.52
N ASP A 108 -11.64 10.71 6.55
CA ASP A 108 -11.48 11.94 7.32
C ASP A 108 -10.80 13.06 6.50
N LEU A 109 -9.89 12.71 5.58
CA LEU A 109 -9.21 13.67 4.68
C LEU A 109 -10.15 14.23 3.58
N LEU A 110 -11.07 13.42 3.06
CA LEU A 110 -11.94 13.76 1.92
C LEU A 110 -13.40 14.11 2.32
N ASP A 111 -13.70 14.16 3.63
CA ASP A 111 -15.05 14.24 4.25
C ASP A 111 -16.04 13.17 3.73
N ILE A 112 -15.55 11.97 3.42
CA ILE A 112 -16.35 10.86 2.90
C ILE A 112 -16.97 10.08 4.07
N LYS A 113 -18.12 10.59 4.55
CA LYS A 113 -18.90 10.00 5.65
C LYS A 113 -19.41 8.56 5.41
N SER A 114 -19.36 8.04 4.18
CA SER A 114 -19.66 6.63 3.87
C SER A 114 -19.15 6.21 2.49
N PHE A 115 -18.03 5.50 2.44
CA PHE A 115 -17.53 4.88 1.20
C PHE A 115 -18.54 3.89 0.63
N SER A 116 -19.19 3.07 1.45
CA SER A 116 -20.20 2.09 0.99
C SER A 116 -21.35 2.74 0.19
N ARG A 117 -21.76 3.97 0.54
CA ARG A 117 -22.81 4.71 -0.20
C ARG A 117 -22.29 5.50 -1.40
N LYS A 118 -21.09 6.08 -1.31
CA LYS A 118 -20.54 6.96 -2.36
C LYS A 118 -19.77 6.20 -3.44
N PHE A 119 -19.14 5.09 -3.06
CA PHE A 119 -18.26 4.27 -3.89
C PHE A 119 -18.50 2.78 -3.55
N PRO A 120 -19.66 2.21 -3.93
CA PRO A 120 -20.06 0.87 -3.51
C PRO A 120 -19.10 -0.21 -4.00
N ASP A 121 -18.49 -0.03 -5.18
CA ASP A 121 -17.70 -1.08 -5.83
C ASP A 121 -16.22 -1.12 -5.42
N MET A 122 -15.71 -0.10 -4.72
CA MET A 122 -14.29 -0.05 -4.30
C MET A 122 -13.92 -1.20 -3.35
N TYR A 123 -12.75 -1.79 -3.57
CA TYR A 123 -12.24 -2.89 -2.77
C TYR A 123 -11.88 -2.44 -1.34
N ARG A 124 -12.43 -3.15 -0.35
CA ARG A 124 -12.21 -2.92 1.08
C ARG A 124 -11.89 -4.26 1.77
N ARG A 125 -10.71 -4.36 2.37
CA ARG A 125 -10.23 -5.52 3.15
C ARG A 125 -10.13 -5.12 4.62
N LYS A 126 -10.52 -6.00 5.55
CA LYS A 126 -10.28 -5.74 6.99
C LYS A 126 -8.79 -5.89 7.31
N VAL A 127 -8.25 -4.98 8.11
CA VAL A 127 -6.86 -5.01 8.54
C VAL A 127 -6.69 -6.08 9.64
N GLU A 128 -5.79 -7.04 9.40
CA GLU A 128 -5.55 -8.14 10.33
C GLU A 128 -4.82 -7.67 11.61
N LYS A 129 -4.83 -8.49 12.67
CA LYS A 129 -4.14 -8.12 13.91
C LYS A 129 -2.63 -7.91 13.69
N VAL A 130 -1.97 -8.79 12.94
CA VAL A 130 -0.51 -8.72 12.70
C VAL A 130 -0.15 -7.46 11.90
N GLU A 131 -0.93 -7.17 10.86
CA GLU A 131 -0.82 -5.96 10.04
C GLU A 131 -1.02 -4.68 10.86
N ARG A 132 -2.02 -4.67 11.74
CA ARG A 132 -2.31 -3.57 12.68
C ARG A 132 -1.22 -3.37 13.72
N ASP A 133 -0.72 -4.44 14.33
CA ASP A 133 0.38 -4.39 15.28
C ASP A 133 1.63 -3.79 14.60
N TRP A 134 1.89 -4.17 13.33
CA TRP A 134 2.96 -3.60 12.50
C TRP A 134 2.74 -2.12 12.16
N LEU A 135 1.53 -1.72 11.74
CA LEU A 135 1.18 -0.31 11.46
C LEU A 135 1.33 0.57 12.72
N CYS A 136 0.88 0.08 13.88
CA CYS A 136 1.04 0.73 15.17
C CYS A 136 2.51 0.92 15.57
N SER A 137 3.38 -0.03 15.21
CA SER A 137 4.82 0.02 15.49
C SER A 137 5.65 0.78 14.46
N THR A 138 5.16 0.96 13.24
CA THR A 138 5.93 1.54 12.11
C THR A 138 5.53 2.97 11.79
N TYR A 139 4.24 3.31 11.93
CA TYR A 139 3.69 4.63 11.61
C TYR A 139 2.95 5.29 12.78
N ASN A 140 3.01 4.71 13.99
CA ASN A 140 2.41 5.25 15.21
C ASN A 140 0.91 5.62 15.09
N ILE A 141 0.12 4.86 14.30
CA ILE A 141 -1.30 5.18 14.02
C ILE A 141 -2.18 5.29 15.27
N HIS A 142 -1.74 4.73 16.41
CA HIS A 142 -2.37 4.89 17.71
C HIS A 142 -2.34 6.34 18.26
N GLN A 143 -1.57 7.24 17.66
CA GLN A 143 -1.53 8.66 17.99
C GLN A 143 -2.48 9.52 17.12
N THR A 144 -2.94 8.98 15.99
CA THR A 144 -3.83 9.68 15.04
C THR A 144 -5.24 9.10 14.98
N MET A 145 -5.47 7.91 15.56
CA MET A 145 -6.73 7.17 15.45
C MET A 145 -7.17 6.64 16.82
N ASN A 146 -8.47 6.73 17.10
CA ASN A 146 -9.07 6.29 18.37
C ASN A 146 -9.12 4.75 18.47
N GLU A 147 -9.17 4.19 19.69
CA GLU A 147 -9.18 2.73 19.92
C GLU A 147 -10.24 1.99 19.09
N THR A 148 -11.44 2.56 18.93
CA THR A 148 -12.51 1.98 18.10
C THR A 148 -12.18 1.98 16.61
N GLN A 149 -11.50 3.01 16.09
CA GLN A 149 -11.03 3.03 14.70
C GLN A 149 -9.93 1.97 14.51
N LEU A 150 -8.94 1.93 15.41
CA LEU A 150 -7.88 0.90 15.44
C LEU A 150 -8.45 -0.52 15.51
N ARG A 151 -9.61 -0.71 16.15
CA ARG A 151 -10.27 -2.02 16.27
C ARG A 151 -10.77 -2.56 14.92
N ASP A 152 -11.36 -1.71 14.09
CA ASP A 152 -12.16 -2.10 12.92
C ASP A 152 -11.65 -1.53 11.57
N LEU A 153 -10.39 -1.07 11.55
CA LEU A 153 -9.65 -0.59 10.37
C LEU A 153 -9.90 -1.38 9.08
N CYS A 154 -10.07 -0.64 7.98
CA CYS A 154 -10.20 -1.20 6.64
C CYS A 154 -9.11 -0.67 5.70
N ALA A 155 -8.45 -1.58 4.97
CA ALA A 155 -7.50 -1.27 3.91
C ALA A 155 -8.20 -1.18 2.54
N MET A 156 -7.84 -0.18 1.75
CA MET A 156 -8.28 0.02 0.35
C MET A 156 -7.07 0.03 -0.58
N ARG A 157 -7.19 -0.43 -1.83
CA ARG A 157 -6.02 -0.51 -2.74
C ARG A 157 -5.51 0.89 -3.07
N SER A 158 -4.19 1.05 -3.10
CA SER A 158 -3.54 2.31 -3.45
C SER A 158 -4.01 2.85 -4.81
N VAL A 159 -4.10 2.00 -5.84
CA VAL A 159 -4.53 2.36 -7.20
C VAL A 159 -5.91 3.03 -7.22
N GLU A 160 -6.95 2.39 -6.66
CA GLU A 160 -8.32 2.92 -6.64
C GLU A 160 -8.41 4.27 -5.89
N ILE A 161 -7.56 4.48 -4.89
CA ILE A 161 -7.51 5.70 -4.08
C ILE A 161 -6.76 6.82 -4.81
N HIS A 162 -5.70 6.50 -5.58
CA HIS A 162 -5.05 7.46 -6.47
C HIS A 162 -5.99 7.91 -7.60
N ASP A 163 -6.70 6.97 -8.24
CA ASP A 163 -7.68 7.28 -9.29
C ASP A 163 -8.82 8.17 -8.76
N LEU A 164 -9.37 7.82 -7.58
CA LEU A 164 -10.39 8.61 -6.87
C LEU A 164 -9.91 10.03 -6.53
N MET A 165 -8.68 10.17 -6.00
CA MET A 165 -8.12 11.47 -5.68
C MET A 165 -7.83 12.29 -6.95
N ALA A 166 -7.42 11.65 -8.04
CA ALA A 166 -7.17 12.31 -9.32
C ALA A 166 -8.45 12.84 -9.99
N SER A 167 -9.57 12.10 -9.94
CA SER A 167 -10.83 12.53 -10.57
C SER A 167 -11.63 13.52 -9.71
N GLU A 168 -11.90 13.19 -8.45
CA GLU A 168 -12.84 13.95 -7.61
C GLU A 168 -12.14 15.03 -6.77
N TYR A 169 -10.85 14.87 -6.46
CA TYR A 169 -10.13 15.73 -5.49
C TYR A 169 -8.73 16.19 -5.98
N PRO A 170 -8.57 16.69 -7.23
CA PRO A 170 -7.26 16.92 -7.85
C PRO A 170 -6.34 17.85 -7.06
N SER A 171 -6.87 18.85 -6.34
CA SER A 171 -6.06 19.75 -5.48
C SER A 171 -5.44 19.02 -4.29
N ILE A 172 -6.14 18.03 -3.71
CA ILE A 172 -5.63 17.19 -2.63
C ILE A 172 -4.60 16.21 -3.19
N TYR A 173 -4.85 15.67 -4.39
CA TYR A 173 -3.95 14.76 -5.08
C TYR A 173 -2.60 15.40 -5.44
N GLN A 174 -2.60 16.66 -5.89
CA GLN A 174 -1.38 17.41 -6.19
C GLN A 174 -0.50 17.61 -4.94
N GLU A 175 -1.10 18.00 -3.81
CA GLU A 175 -0.36 18.16 -2.55
C GLU A 175 0.12 16.80 -2.00
N PHE A 176 -0.65 15.71 -2.20
CA PHE A 176 -0.21 14.36 -1.85
C PHE A 176 1.02 13.91 -2.65
N GLN A 177 1.00 14.10 -3.97
CA GLN A 177 2.14 13.79 -4.84
C GLN A 177 3.37 14.60 -4.43
N LYS A 178 3.20 15.91 -4.16
CA LYS A 178 4.28 16.79 -3.68
C LYS A 178 4.88 16.31 -2.37
N ILE A 179 4.07 16.04 -1.34
CA ILE A 179 4.53 15.51 -0.05
C ILE A 179 5.24 14.15 -0.22
N THR A 180 4.74 13.29 -1.09
CA THR A 180 5.33 11.98 -1.37
C THR A 180 6.68 12.09 -2.10
N ALA A 181 6.80 13.01 -3.07
CA ALA A 181 8.05 13.31 -3.74
C ALA A 181 9.09 13.96 -2.80
N GLU A 182 8.67 14.86 -1.91
CA GLU A 182 9.51 15.45 -0.86
C GLU A 182 10.02 14.39 0.12
N ARG A 183 9.15 13.46 0.55
CA ARG A 183 9.53 12.30 1.39
C ARG A 183 10.55 11.40 0.69
N LEU A 184 10.30 11.01 -0.56
CA LEU A 184 11.22 10.16 -1.32
C LEU A 184 12.58 10.86 -1.52
N LYS A 185 12.58 12.16 -1.81
CA LYS A 185 13.79 12.97 -1.92
C LYS A 185 14.56 13.05 -0.60
N ALA A 186 13.88 13.18 0.54
CA ALA A 186 14.51 13.17 1.86
C ALA A 186 15.20 11.82 2.15
N VAL A 187 14.51 10.70 1.90
CA VAL A 187 15.07 9.35 2.06
C VAL A 187 16.29 9.13 1.15
N MET A 188 16.23 9.53 -0.12
CA MET A 188 17.38 9.43 -1.02
C MET A 188 18.56 10.33 -0.59
N ALA A 189 18.27 11.53 -0.06
CA ALA A 189 19.31 12.42 0.46
C ALA A 189 20.00 11.86 1.72
N GLU A 190 19.24 11.20 2.61
CA GLU A 190 19.77 10.51 3.79
C GLU A 190 20.64 9.31 3.38
N GLN A 191 20.17 8.46 2.47
CA GLN A 191 20.94 7.33 1.93
C GLN A 191 22.21 7.79 1.20
N ALA A 192 22.15 8.87 0.42
CA ALA A 192 23.31 9.45 -0.24
C ALA A 192 24.37 9.93 0.78
N LYS A 193 23.93 10.62 1.84
CA LYS A 193 24.77 11.08 2.95
C LYS A 193 25.37 9.92 3.75
N GLU A 194 24.62 8.85 3.98
CA GLU A 194 25.15 7.63 4.61
C GLU A 194 26.24 6.98 3.74
N MET A 195 25.98 6.82 2.44
CA MET A 195 27.00 6.29 1.51
C MET A 195 28.23 7.19 1.39
N GLU A 196 28.09 8.51 1.48
CA GLU A 196 29.22 9.44 1.54
C GLU A 196 30.02 9.29 2.85
N ALA A 197 29.34 9.20 4.00
CA ALA A 197 29.98 8.96 5.29
C ALA A 197 30.73 7.61 5.32
N ILE A 198 30.18 6.57 4.68
CA ILE A 198 30.82 5.26 4.51
C ILE A 198 32.04 5.33 3.59
N LYS A 199 32.01 6.12 2.50
CA LYS A 199 33.16 6.32 1.60
C LYS A 199 34.31 7.07 2.30
N ASN A 200 33.98 8.06 3.13
CA ASN A 200 34.96 8.83 3.89
C ASN A 200 35.55 8.05 5.10
N ASP A 201 34.80 7.07 5.63
CA ASP A 201 35.31 6.13 6.63
C ASP A 201 36.09 4.99 5.95
N ALA A 202 37.39 5.20 5.77
CA ALA A 202 38.29 4.24 5.13
C ALA A 202 38.30 2.84 5.80
N LYS A 203 37.95 2.74 7.10
CA LYS A 203 37.85 1.45 7.79
C LYS A 203 36.56 0.72 7.41
N LYS A 204 35.41 1.39 7.44
CA LYS A 204 34.14 0.81 6.93
C LYS A 204 34.23 0.43 5.46
N LEU A 205 34.88 1.25 4.64
CA LEU A 205 35.10 0.95 3.22
C LEU A 205 35.98 -0.30 3.01
N ALA A 206 36.99 -0.53 3.86
CA ALA A 206 37.78 -1.76 3.85
C ALA A 206 36.95 -2.98 4.28
N GLU A 207 36.18 -2.88 5.37
CA GLU A 207 35.30 -3.95 5.85
C GLU A 207 34.22 -4.34 4.82
N LEU A 208 33.69 -3.36 4.06
CA LEU A 208 32.75 -3.62 2.97
C LEU A 208 33.41 -4.32 1.78
N ARG A 209 34.65 -3.93 1.42
CA ARG A 209 35.44 -4.63 0.38
C ARG A 209 35.72 -6.07 0.78
N GLU A 210 36.11 -6.33 2.03
CA GLU A 210 36.34 -7.69 2.54
C GLU A 210 35.05 -8.54 2.48
N LYS A 211 33.92 -7.99 2.94
CA LYS A 211 32.60 -8.66 2.87
C LYS A 211 32.20 -8.97 1.42
N ALA A 212 32.42 -8.04 0.48
CA ALA A 212 32.14 -8.26 -0.94
C ALA A 212 33.01 -9.36 -1.56
N ILE A 213 34.32 -9.33 -1.30
CA ILE A 213 35.28 -10.37 -1.76
C ILE A 213 34.88 -11.74 -1.18
N LYS A 214 34.58 -11.80 0.12
CA LYS A 214 34.15 -13.05 0.77
C LYS A 214 32.85 -13.57 0.16
N SER A 215 31.81 -12.73 0.07
CA SER A 215 30.52 -13.11 -0.54
C SER A 215 30.67 -13.63 -1.97
N ALA A 216 31.46 -12.94 -2.81
CA ALA A 216 31.77 -13.41 -4.16
C ALA A 216 32.53 -14.76 -4.17
N SER A 217 33.44 -14.99 -3.23
CA SER A 217 34.15 -16.28 -3.11
C SER A 217 33.22 -17.42 -2.66
N GLU A 218 32.26 -17.13 -1.77
CA GLU A 218 31.29 -18.10 -1.24
C GLU A 218 30.25 -18.47 -2.31
N PHE A 219 29.73 -17.47 -3.04
CA PHE A 219 28.86 -17.68 -4.21
C PHE A 219 29.56 -18.47 -5.31
N ASN A 220 30.81 -18.14 -5.64
CA ASN A 220 31.59 -18.88 -6.65
C ASN A 220 31.84 -20.33 -6.23
N ARG A 221 32.12 -20.59 -4.94
CA ARG A 221 32.26 -21.94 -4.39
C ARG A 221 30.95 -22.74 -4.53
N GLU A 222 29.83 -22.14 -4.15
CA GLU A 222 28.51 -22.75 -4.20
C GLU A 222 28.07 -23.03 -5.66
N LEU A 223 28.26 -22.07 -6.57
CA LEU A 223 27.97 -22.24 -8.00
C LEU A 223 28.77 -23.38 -8.64
N GLN A 224 30.03 -23.58 -8.25
CA GLN A 224 30.84 -24.71 -8.72
C GLN A 224 30.44 -26.04 -8.05
N GLN A 225 29.96 -26.01 -6.81
CA GLN A 225 29.42 -27.18 -6.12
C GLN A 225 28.11 -27.65 -6.76
N VAL A 226 27.18 -26.75 -7.07
CA VAL A 226 25.94 -27.03 -7.80
C VAL A 226 26.26 -27.64 -9.17
N LYS A 227 27.10 -26.96 -9.98
CA LYS A 227 27.54 -27.46 -11.29
C LYS A 227 28.25 -28.82 -11.26
N LYS A 228 28.86 -29.19 -10.13
CA LYS A 228 29.45 -30.52 -9.92
C LYS A 228 28.36 -31.56 -9.64
N LEU A 229 27.39 -31.26 -8.77
CA LEU A 229 26.29 -32.16 -8.44
C LEU A 229 25.38 -32.42 -9.65
N GLU A 230 25.05 -31.39 -10.44
CA GLU A 230 24.29 -31.53 -11.70
C GLU A 230 24.98 -32.50 -12.67
N ARG A 231 26.30 -32.39 -12.83
CA ARG A 231 27.12 -33.30 -13.68
C ARG A 231 27.28 -34.70 -13.12
N GLN A 232 26.97 -34.93 -11.84
CA GLN A 232 26.98 -36.26 -11.21
C GLN A 232 25.59 -36.92 -11.26
N HIS A 233 24.56 -36.23 -11.77
CA HIS A 233 23.16 -36.66 -11.74
C HIS A 233 22.47 -36.52 -13.11
N TYR A 234 23.21 -36.73 -14.20
CA TYR A 234 22.59 -37.12 -15.48
C TYR A 234 22.54 -38.65 -15.54
N TRP A 235 21.36 -39.21 -15.80
CA TRP A 235 21.20 -40.61 -16.22
C TRP A 235 20.93 -40.58 -17.72
N ASP A 236 21.84 -41.12 -18.52
CA ASP A 236 21.61 -41.23 -19.96
C ASP A 236 20.60 -42.36 -20.23
N VAL A 237 19.35 -41.97 -20.50
CA VAL A 237 18.24 -42.89 -20.82
C VAL A 237 18.53 -43.75 -22.06
N GLN A 238 19.39 -43.29 -22.97
CA GLN A 238 19.68 -43.95 -24.24
C GLN A 238 20.89 -44.90 -24.16
N THR A 239 21.84 -44.68 -23.25
CA THR A 239 23.01 -45.57 -23.05
C THR A 239 23.02 -46.35 -21.74
N SER A 240 22.20 -45.96 -20.75
CA SER A 240 22.17 -46.52 -19.38
C SER A 240 23.50 -46.41 -18.63
N VAL A 241 24.23 -45.32 -18.85
CA VAL A 241 25.52 -45.00 -18.20
C VAL A 241 25.34 -43.89 -17.15
N CYS A 242 26.17 -43.94 -16.11
CA CYS A 242 26.34 -42.92 -15.06
C CYS A 242 27.74 -42.30 -15.14
#